data_AF-A0A438D2R5-F1
#
_entry.id   AF-A0A438D2R5-F1
#
_cell.length_a   1.000
_cell.length_b   1.000
_cell.length_c   1.000
_cell.angle_alpha   90.00
_cell.angle_beta   90.00
_cell.angle_gamma   90.00
#
_symmetry.space_group_name_H-M   'P 1'
#
loop_
_entity.id
_entity.type
_entity.pdbx_description
1 polymer ?
#
loop_
_entity_poly.entity_id
_entity_poly.type
_entity_poly.pdbx_seq_one_letter_code
_entity_poly.pdbx_strand_id
1 'polypeptide(L)'
;MIYHSSVDTTNIPKTIDYIFSLMDKVVEEVGEENVVQVVTDNETSFKAIGMLLIEKRKHLFWSPYATHCIDLMLEDIASMKQIEETLDQAKMITGFIYNSLKVVNLMKVLTKDKDLLRPGITSFATKFILLESLIRYEADLKRMCTTNEWREFNKDRSRKSIRDKVSNLILTNRFWKKAGEVQTIMEPLSSKY
;
A
#
# COMPACT_ATOMS: atom_id res chain seq x y z
N MET A 1 -12.85 0.11 18.41
CA MET A 1 -11.48 -0.43 18.61
C MET A 1 -10.95 0.19 19.89
N ILE A 2 -10.53 -0.62 20.86
CA ILE A 2 -9.92 -0.16 22.12
C ILE A 2 -8.46 -0.60 22.08
N TYR A 3 -7.56 0.32 22.37
CA TYR A 3 -6.15 0.00 22.55
C TYR A 3 -5.91 -0.39 24.01
N HIS A 4 -5.26 -1.53 24.24
CA HIS A 4 -4.94 -2.03 25.58
C HIS A 4 -3.58 -1.53 26.06
N SER A 5 -2.51 -1.87 25.35
CA SER A 5 -1.14 -1.53 25.73
C SER A 5 -0.14 -1.69 24.58
N SER A 6 1.09 -1.22 24.78
CA SER A 6 2.26 -1.46 23.93
C SER A 6 3.50 -1.61 24.79
N VAL A 7 4.46 -2.41 24.33
CA VAL A 7 5.72 -2.67 25.02
C VAL A 7 6.86 -2.30 24.09
N ASP A 8 7.80 -1.48 24.57
CA ASP A 8 9.05 -1.22 23.86
C ASP A 8 10.03 -2.38 24.08
N THR A 9 10.43 -3.03 22.99
CA THR A 9 11.36 -4.17 23.01
C THR A 9 12.66 -3.86 22.27
N THR A 10 13.00 -2.59 22.04
CA THR A 10 14.13 -2.19 21.17
C THR A 10 15.47 -2.81 21.60
N ASN A 11 15.71 -2.93 22.91
CA ASN A 11 16.95 -3.46 23.48
C ASN A 11 16.79 -4.89 24.06
N ILE A 12 15.69 -5.57 23.75
CA ILE A 12 15.38 -6.89 24.31
C ILE A 12 15.32 -7.90 23.17
N PRO A 13 16.06 -9.03 23.26
CA PRO A 13 15.93 -10.12 22.29
C PRO A 13 14.47 -10.61 22.22
N LYS A 14 13.88 -10.57 21.03
CA LYS A 14 12.50 -11.00 20.76
C LYS A 14 12.42 -12.52 20.64
N THR A 15 12.74 -13.23 21.71
CA THR A 15 12.61 -14.70 21.74
C THR A 15 11.14 -15.12 21.76
N ILE A 16 10.87 -16.35 21.35
CA ILE A 16 9.51 -16.94 21.39
C ILE A 16 8.94 -16.85 22.81
N ASP A 17 9.70 -17.27 23.81
CA ASP A 17 9.25 -17.26 25.22
C ASP A 17 8.95 -15.86 25.74
N TYR A 18 9.79 -14.88 25.38
CA TYR A 18 9.59 -13.51 25.82
C TYR A 18 8.30 -12.93 25.25
N ILE A 19 8.09 -13.03 23.94
CA ILE A 19 6.88 -12.51 23.30
C ILE A 19 5.64 -13.31 23.73
N PHE A 20 5.76 -14.63 23.90
CA PHE A 20 4.71 -15.46 24.49
C PHE A 20 4.29 -14.93 25.86
N SER A 21 5.24 -14.67 26.76
CA SER A 21 4.93 -14.15 28.10
C SER A 21 4.19 -12.81 28.08
N LEU A 22 4.49 -11.94 27.10
CA LEU A 22 3.78 -10.67 26.94
C LEU A 22 2.34 -10.88 26.48
N MET A 23 2.13 -11.73 25.47
CA MET A 23 0.77 -12.04 24.98
C MET A 23 -0.07 -12.75 26.04
N ASP A 24 0.57 -13.67 26.75
CA ASP A 24 -0.03 -14.46 27.81
C ASP A 24 -0.53 -13.58 28.97
N LYS A 25 0.29 -12.59 29.35
CA LYS A 25 -0.07 -11.58 30.35
C LYS A 25 -1.25 -10.72 29.91
N VAL A 26 -1.32 -10.33 28.64
CA VAL A 26 -2.43 -9.51 28.12
C VAL A 26 -3.76 -10.27 28.23
N VAL A 27 -3.79 -11.56 27.90
CA VAL A 27 -5.01 -12.37 28.04
C VAL A 27 -5.40 -12.52 29.51
N GLU A 28 -4.42 -12.69 30.42
CA GLU A 28 -4.65 -12.70 31.87
C GLU A 28 -5.28 -11.38 32.36
N GLU A 29 -4.75 -10.24 31.91
CA GLU A 29 -5.24 -8.90 32.28
C GLU A 29 -6.66 -8.62 31.74
N VAL A 30 -6.98 -9.11 30.54
CA VAL A 30 -8.32 -8.96 29.93
C VAL A 30 -9.33 -9.94 30.54
N GLY A 31 -8.86 -11.04 31.13
CA GLY A 31 -9.69 -12.16 31.55
C GLY A 31 -9.85 -13.15 30.41
N GLU A 32 -9.52 -14.41 30.70
CA GLU A 32 -9.46 -15.50 29.74
C GLU A 32 -10.82 -15.72 29.03
N GLU A 33 -11.91 -15.64 29.80
CA GLU A 33 -13.29 -15.73 29.32
C GLU A 33 -13.71 -14.61 28.35
N ASN A 34 -12.98 -13.50 28.34
CA ASN A 34 -13.27 -12.34 27.49
C ASN A 34 -12.47 -12.35 26.19
N VAL A 35 -11.54 -13.29 26.02
CA VAL A 35 -10.71 -13.42 24.81
C VAL A 35 -11.18 -14.63 24.01
N VAL A 36 -11.61 -14.39 22.77
CA VAL A 36 -12.05 -15.47 21.85
C VAL A 36 -10.93 -15.86 20.88
N GLN A 37 -10.16 -14.89 20.42
CA GLN A 37 -9.19 -15.08 19.36
C GLN A 37 -7.97 -14.18 19.54
N VAL A 38 -6.79 -14.74 19.29
CA VAL A 38 -5.53 -13.99 19.17
C VAL A 38 -5.09 -14.02 17.71
N VAL A 39 -4.85 -12.82 17.15
CA VAL A 39 -4.39 -12.64 15.77
C VAL A 39 -2.99 -12.05 15.80
N THR A 40 -2.01 -12.73 15.21
CA THR A 40 -0.59 -12.31 15.17
C THR A 40 -0.05 -12.34 13.75
N ASP A 41 1.15 -11.81 13.50
CA ASP A 41 1.79 -11.97 12.20
C ASP A 41 2.00 -13.46 11.82
N ASN A 42 2.16 -13.73 10.52
CA ASN A 42 2.33 -15.06 9.92
C ASN A 42 3.80 -15.55 9.95
N GLU A 43 4.73 -14.76 10.49
CA GLU A 43 6.12 -15.16 10.70
C GLU A 43 6.22 -16.44 11.55
N THR A 44 7.21 -17.29 11.27
CA THR A 44 7.41 -18.58 11.95
C THR A 44 7.51 -18.46 13.48
N SER A 45 8.13 -17.38 13.97
CA SER A 45 8.22 -17.09 15.41
C SER A 45 6.83 -16.87 16.04
N PHE A 46 5.98 -16.05 15.41
CA PHE A 46 4.61 -15.78 15.87
C PHE A 46 3.68 -16.98 15.72
N LYS A 47 3.90 -17.85 14.73
CA LYS A 47 3.20 -19.15 14.67
C LYS A 47 3.49 -20.00 15.89
N ALA A 48 4.76 -20.15 16.26
CA ALA A 48 5.14 -20.91 17.44
C ALA A 48 4.53 -20.33 18.73
N ILE A 49 4.56 -19.00 18.88
CA ILE A 49 3.93 -18.29 20.01
C ILE A 49 2.42 -18.54 20.07
N GLY A 50 1.74 -18.46 18.93
CA GLY A 50 0.31 -18.76 18.81
C GLY A 50 -0.03 -20.19 19.21
N MET A 51 0.80 -21.16 18.79
CA MET A 51 0.66 -22.57 19.17
C MET A 51 0.83 -22.77 20.69
N LEU A 52 1.82 -22.11 21.31
CA LEU A 52 2.00 -22.16 22.77
C LEU A 52 0.80 -21.56 23.52
N LEU A 53 0.21 -20.48 23.01
CA LEU A 53 -0.98 -19.85 23.60
C LEU A 53 -2.18 -20.79 23.61
N ILE A 54 -2.51 -21.41 22.47
CA ILE A 54 -3.63 -22.37 22.40
C ILE A 54 -3.32 -23.67 23.15
N GLU A 55 -2.04 -24.00 23.32
CA GLU A 55 -1.64 -25.14 24.14
C GLU A 55 -1.90 -24.87 25.63
N LYS A 56 -1.52 -23.69 26.14
CA LYS A 56 -1.79 -23.26 27.51
C LYS A 56 -3.29 -23.01 27.75
N ARG A 57 -3.98 -22.39 26.78
CA ARG A 57 -5.36 -21.92 26.89
C ARG A 57 -6.26 -22.57 25.85
N LYS A 58 -6.85 -23.72 26.20
CA LYS A 58 -7.59 -24.58 25.27
C LYS A 58 -8.87 -23.96 24.67
N HIS A 59 -9.41 -22.90 25.26
CA HIS A 59 -10.61 -22.21 24.78
C HIS A 59 -10.29 -21.09 23.76
N LEU A 60 -9.02 -20.71 23.59
CA LEU A 60 -8.60 -19.70 22.63
C LEU A 60 -8.42 -20.27 21.23
N PHE A 61 -8.76 -19.46 20.23
CA PHE A 61 -8.33 -19.66 18.85
C PHE A 61 -7.16 -18.77 18.51
N TRP A 62 -6.19 -19.31 17.77
CA TRP A 62 -5.14 -18.52 17.16
C TRP A 62 -5.27 -18.56 15.64
N SER A 63 -5.05 -17.41 15.00
CA SER A 63 -4.96 -17.33 13.54
C SER A 63 -3.89 -16.32 13.12
N PRO A 64 -3.19 -16.55 12.00
CA PRO A 64 -2.31 -15.55 11.43
C PRO A 64 -3.09 -14.34 10.89
N TYR A 65 -2.45 -13.19 10.88
CA TYR A 65 -3.01 -11.94 10.39
C TYR A 65 -3.17 -12.01 8.88
N ALA A 66 -4.42 -11.93 8.43
CA ALA A 66 -4.79 -12.17 7.04
C ALA A 66 -4.20 -11.12 6.07
N THR A 67 -3.76 -9.96 6.55
CA THR A 67 -3.20 -8.93 5.66
C THR A 67 -1.89 -9.38 5.03
N HIS A 68 -1.09 -10.23 5.68
CA HIS A 68 0.12 -10.75 5.06
C HIS A 68 -0.22 -11.70 3.91
N CYS A 69 -1.22 -12.56 4.08
CA CYS A 69 -1.72 -13.40 2.99
C CYS A 69 -2.28 -12.57 1.84
N ILE A 70 -3.03 -11.50 2.14
CA ILE A 70 -3.52 -10.56 1.13
C ILE A 70 -2.34 -9.87 0.44
N ASP A 71 -1.35 -9.37 1.16
CA ASP A 71 -0.19 -8.68 0.58
C ASP A 71 0.62 -9.61 -0.35
N LEU A 72 0.77 -10.89 0.00
CA LEU A 72 1.37 -11.90 -0.88
C LEU A 72 0.51 -12.17 -2.13
N MET A 73 -0.81 -12.26 -2.00
CA MET A 73 -1.69 -12.38 -3.17
C MET A 73 -1.59 -11.15 -4.08
N LEU A 74 -1.48 -9.96 -3.48
CA LEU A 74 -1.26 -8.71 -4.21
C LEU A 74 0.09 -8.68 -4.90
N GLU A 75 1.14 -9.25 -4.29
CA GLU A 75 2.46 -9.42 -4.90
C GLU A 75 2.42 -10.34 -6.13
N ASP A 76 1.78 -11.50 -6.01
CA ASP A 76 1.64 -12.46 -7.12
C ASP A 76 0.87 -11.84 -8.29
N ILE A 77 -0.21 -11.11 -8.00
CA ILE A 77 -0.99 -10.37 -9.01
C ILE A 77 -0.14 -9.25 -9.63
N ALA A 78 0.56 -8.47 -8.82
CA ALA A 78 1.42 -7.38 -9.30
C ALA A 78 2.56 -7.89 -10.19
N SER A 79 2.98 -9.14 -10.02
CA SER A 79 4.03 -9.80 -10.80
C SER A 79 3.56 -10.36 -12.15
N MET A 80 2.24 -10.32 -12.43
CA MET A 80 1.72 -10.68 -13.75
C MET A 80 2.17 -9.62 -14.76
N LYS A 81 2.87 -10.03 -15.83
CA LYS A 81 3.50 -9.14 -16.81
C LYS A 81 2.66 -7.93 -17.25
N GLN A 82 1.37 -8.13 -17.56
CA GLN A 82 0.49 -7.05 -18.00
C GLN A 82 0.15 -6.04 -16.89
N ILE A 83 0.06 -6.52 -15.65
CA ILE A 83 -0.20 -5.73 -14.45
C ILE A 83 1.07 -4.99 -14.05
N GLU A 84 2.21 -5.70 -14.00
CA GLU A 84 3.53 -5.13 -13.72
C GLU A 84 3.84 -3.94 -14.66
N GLU A 85 3.66 -4.12 -15.97
CA GLU A 85 3.84 -3.05 -16.97
C GLU A 85 2.96 -1.82 -16.66
N THR A 86 1.73 -2.02 -16.19
CA THR A 86 0.79 -0.95 -15.88
C THR A 86 1.18 -0.23 -14.58
N LEU A 87 1.62 -0.97 -13.57
CA LEU A 87 2.10 -0.44 -12.30
C LEU A 87 3.41 0.34 -12.47
N ASP A 88 4.32 -0.12 -13.34
CA ASP A 88 5.55 0.60 -13.67
C ASP A 88 5.28 1.91 -14.42
N GLN A 89 4.30 1.91 -15.32
CA GLN A 89 3.84 3.14 -15.99
C GLN A 89 3.25 4.13 -14.98
N ALA A 90 2.42 3.65 -14.04
CA ALA A 90 1.89 4.47 -12.95
C ALA A 90 3.01 5.05 -12.07
N LYS A 91 4.01 4.24 -11.71
CA LYS A 91 5.20 4.68 -10.97
C LYS A 91 6.03 5.70 -11.73
N MET A 92 6.14 5.56 -13.06
CA MET A 92 6.86 6.53 -13.90
C MET A 92 6.14 7.89 -13.92
N ILE A 93 4.80 7.90 -14.01
CA ILE A 93 3.99 9.12 -13.96
C ILE A 93 4.22 9.83 -12.62
N THR A 94 4.05 9.13 -11.51
CA THR A 94 4.16 9.74 -10.18
C THR A 94 5.58 10.13 -9.82
N GLY A 95 6.57 9.29 -10.17
CA GLY A 95 7.98 9.63 -10.03
C GLY A 95 8.35 10.90 -10.80
N PHE A 96 7.80 11.09 -12.00
CA PHE A 96 8.04 12.32 -12.77
C PHE A 96 7.43 13.56 -12.09
N ILE A 97 6.19 13.46 -11.63
CA ILE A 97 5.46 14.55 -10.95
C ILE A 97 6.18 14.95 -9.67
N TYR A 98 6.45 13.99 -8.78
CA TYR A 98 7.06 14.26 -7.47
C TYR A 98 8.54 14.65 -7.53
N ASN A 99 9.23 14.39 -8.65
CA ASN A 99 10.61 14.86 -8.87
C ASN A 99 10.68 16.32 -9.36
N SER A 100 9.61 17.10 -9.21
CA SER A 100 9.62 18.55 -9.49
C SER A 100 8.57 19.26 -8.64
N LEU A 101 9.01 20.09 -7.70
CA LEU A 101 8.10 20.88 -6.85
C LEU A 101 7.12 21.74 -7.66
N LYS A 102 7.57 22.29 -8.80
CA LYS A 102 6.72 23.08 -9.70
C LYS A 102 5.59 22.24 -10.30
N VAL A 103 5.89 20.99 -10.67
CA VAL A 103 4.91 20.07 -11.26
C VAL A 103 3.96 19.54 -10.19
N VAL A 104 4.45 19.24 -8.98
CA VAL A 104 3.61 18.90 -7.84
C VAL A 104 2.62 20.01 -7.53
N ASN A 105 3.09 21.25 -7.44
CA ASN A 105 2.22 22.40 -7.14
C ASN A 105 1.17 22.62 -8.24
N LEU A 106 1.56 22.46 -9.52
CA LEU A 106 0.62 22.54 -10.63
C LEU A 106 -0.45 21.43 -10.55
N MET A 107 -0.05 20.20 -10.26
CA MET A 107 -0.98 19.09 -10.03
C MET A 107 -1.95 19.42 -8.90
N LYS A 108 -1.45 19.88 -7.74
CA LYS A 108 -2.26 20.27 -6.58
C LYS A 108 -3.27 21.37 -6.91
N VAL A 109 -2.87 22.39 -7.67
CA VAL A 109 -3.80 23.45 -8.10
C VAL A 109 -4.97 22.87 -8.90
N LEU A 110 -4.71 21.89 -9.77
CA LEU A 110 -5.73 21.29 -10.63
C LEU A 110 -6.59 20.26 -9.87
N THR A 111 -6.00 19.53 -8.93
CA THR A 111 -6.69 18.52 -8.11
C THR A 111 -7.35 19.10 -6.84
N LYS A 112 -7.37 20.42 -6.66
CA LYS A 112 -7.90 21.12 -5.46
C LYS A 112 -7.17 20.73 -4.17
N ASP A 113 -5.85 20.83 -4.23
CA ASP A 113 -4.88 20.53 -3.18
C ASP A 113 -4.86 19.06 -2.73
N LYS A 114 -5.29 18.16 -3.61
CA LYS A 114 -5.23 16.72 -3.37
C LYS A 114 -3.91 16.14 -3.86
N ASP A 115 -3.28 15.35 -3.02
CA ASP A 115 -2.08 14.59 -3.38
C ASP A 115 -2.43 13.29 -4.11
N LEU A 116 -1.52 12.85 -4.97
CA LEU A 116 -1.50 11.47 -5.42
C LEU A 116 -0.90 10.62 -4.30
N LEU A 117 -1.53 9.49 -3.99
CA LEU A 117 -0.99 8.60 -2.96
C LEU A 117 0.37 8.06 -3.40
N ARG A 118 1.41 8.31 -2.60
CA ARG A 118 2.76 7.83 -2.87
C ARG A 118 2.88 6.36 -2.45
N PRO A 119 3.60 5.50 -3.19
CA PRO A 119 3.89 4.15 -2.73
C PRO A 119 4.58 4.21 -1.36
N GLY A 120 3.99 3.54 -0.37
CA GLY A 120 4.64 3.27 0.91
C GLY A 120 5.62 2.11 0.76
N ILE A 121 6.65 2.07 1.61
CA ILE A 121 7.72 1.05 1.53
C ILE A 121 7.19 -0.35 1.91
N THR A 122 6.09 -0.42 2.65
CA THR A 122 5.72 -1.59 3.48
C THR A 122 4.49 -2.39 3.05
N SER A 123 3.86 -2.12 1.89
CA SER A 123 2.83 -3.04 1.36
C SER A 123 2.69 -2.95 -0.16
N PHE A 124 2.46 -4.10 -0.81
CA PHE A 124 2.11 -4.19 -2.23
C PHE A 124 0.78 -3.51 -2.53
N ALA A 125 -0.13 -3.47 -1.55
CA ALA A 125 -1.36 -2.69 -1.61
C ALA A 125 -1.12 -1.23 -2.02
N THR A 126 -0.01 -0.62 -1.61
CA THR A 126 0.29 0.77 -1.96
C THR A 126 0.46 1.01 -3.46
N LYS A 127 0.90 0.00 -4.25
CA LYS A 127 1.02 0.11 -5.70
C LYS A 127 -0.36 0.24 -6.36
N PHE A 128 -1.34 -0.52 -5.86
CA PHE A 128 -2.71 -0.49 -6.37
C PHE A 128 -3.48 0.75 -5.89
N ILE A 129 -3.27 1.17 -4.65
CA ILE A 129 -3.80 2.44 -4.12
C ILE A 129 -3.26 3.64 -4.92
N LEU A 130 -1.98 3.61 -5.30
CA LEU A 130 -1.41 4.61 -6.20
C LEU A 130 -2.15 4.61 -7.55
N LEU A 131 -2.34 3.44 -8.15
CA LEU A 131 -3.01 3.31 -9.44
C LEU A 131 -4.45 3.86 -9.38
N GLU A 132 -5.20 3.54 -8.33
CA GLU A 132 -6.54 4.09 -8.08
C GLU A 132 -6.50 5.62 -7.97
N SER A 133 -5.52 6.17 -7.23
CA SER A 133 -5.36 7.62 -7.11
C SER A 133 -5.11 8.28 -8.47
N LEU A 134 -4.35 7.65 -9.36
CA LEU A 134 -4.14 8.17 -10.72
C LEU A 134 -5.44 8.18 -11.52
N ILE A 135 -6.19 7.07 -11.51
CA ILE A 135 -7.47 6.94 -12.23
C ILE A 135 -8.46 8.00 -11.74
N ARG A 136 -8.54 8.20 -10.43
CA ARG A 136 -9.40 9.22 -9.79
C ARG A 136 -9.15 10.64 -10.30
N TYR A 137 -7.90 10.98 -10.62
CA TYR A 137 -7.50 12.30 -11.11
C TYR A 137 -7.12 12.31 -12.60
N GLU A 138 -7.57 11.33 -13.39
CA GLU A 138 -7.26 11.21 -14.82
C GLU A 138 -7.52 12.53 -15.58
N ALA A 139 -8.70 13.12 -15.40
CA ALA A 139 -9.11 14.34 -16.10
C ALA A 139 -8.21 15.53 -15.73
N ASP A 140 -7.84 15.65 -14.46
CA ASP A 140 -6.97 16.72 -13.97
C ASP A 140 -5.54 16.56 -14.46
N LEU A 141 -5.03 15.33 -14.48
CA LEU A 141 -3.70 15.01 -15.00
C LEU A 141 -3.62 15.24 -16.52
N LYS A 142 -4.65 14.85 -17.28
CA LYS A 142 -4.77 15.17 -18.71
C LYS A 142 -4.75 16.68 -18.93
N ARG A 143 -5.56 17.43 -18.17
CA ARG A 143 -5.59 18.89 -18.23
C ARG A 143 -4.21 19.48 -17.90
N MET A 144 -3.55 19.00 -16.85
CA MET A 144 -2.21 19.43 -16.45
C MET A 144 -1.22 19.39 -17.62
N CYS A 145 -1.14 18.27 -18.34
CA CYS A 145 -0.21 18.10 -19.47
C CYS A 145 -0.47 19.05 -20.66
N THR A 146 -1.64 19.69 -20.73
CA THR A 146 -2.00 20.64 -21.81
C THR A 146 -1.77 22.10 -21.45
N THR A 147 -1.52 22.42 -20.17
CA THR A 147 -1.33 23.80 -19.68
C THR A 147 -0.04 24.46 -20.22
N ASN A 148 -0.01 25.79 -20.21
CA ASN A 148 1.22 26.54 -20.52
C ASN A 148 2.29 26.27 -19.46
N GLU A 149 1.87 26.25 -18.20
CA GLU A 149 2.69 26.00 -17.02
C GLU A 149 3.44 24.67 -17.14
N TRP A 150 2.76 23.59 -17.58
CA TRP A 150 3.42 22.32 -17.85
C TRP A 150 4.53 22.43 -18.89
N ARG A 151 4.28 23.16 -20.00
CA ARG A 151 5.29 23.39 -21.03
C ARG A 151 6.47 24.17 -20.47
N GLU A 152 6.21 25.24 -19.72
CA GLU A 152 7.21 26.10 -19.10
C GLU A 152 8.08 25.34 -18.07
N PHE A 153 7.44 24.56 -17.19
CA PHE A 153 8.15 23.85 -16.12
C PHE A 153 8.98 22.67 -16.64
N ASN A 154 8.67 22.16 -17.82
CA ASN A 154 9.33 21.00 -18.42
C ASN A 154 10.11 21.33 -19.70
N LYS A 155 10.66 22.56 -19.81
CA LYS A 155 11.51 22.99 -20.95
C LYS A 155 12.90 22.35 -20.98
N ASP A 156 13.37 21.80 -19.87
CA ASP A 156 14.69 21.19 -19.77
C ASP A 156 14.85 20.04 -20.77
N ARG A 157 15.85 20.17 -21.64
CA ARG A 157 16.14 19.18 -22.69
C ARG A 157 16.64 17.86 -22.10
N SER A 158 17.28 17.87 -20.94
CA SER A 158 17.81 16.66 -20.29
C SER A 158 16.68 15.68 -19.93
N ARG A 159 15.48 16.20 -19.61
CA ARG A 159 14.30 15.43 -19.24
C ARG A 159 13.31 15.22 -20.39
N LYS A 160 13.64 15.65 -21.61
CA LYS A 160 12.72 15.62 -22.77
C LYS A 160 12.16 14.22 -23.03
N SER A 161 13.03 13.20 -23.09
CA SER A 161 12.62 11.83 -23.40
C SER A 161 11.62 11.27 -22.38
N ILE A 162 11.90 11.42 -21.08
CA ILE A 162 11.00 10.94 -20.02
C ILE A 162 9.71 11.77 -19.94
N ARG A 163 9.79 13.09 -20.13
CA ARG A 163 8.63 13.98 -20.21
C ARG A 163 7.69 13.57 -21.33
N ASP A 164 8.22 13.32 -22.52
CA ASP A 164 7.41 12.96 -23.70
C ASP A 164 6.74 11.60 -23.49
N LYS A 165 7.46 10.62 -22.90
CA LYS A 165 6.88 9.34 -22.49
C LYS A 165 5.73 9.51 -21.48
N VAL A 166 5.95 10.27 -20.40
CA VAL A 166 4.93 10.52 -19.36
C VAL A 166 3.73 11.27 -19.93
N SER A 167 3.96 12.30 -20.75
CA SER A 167 2.89 13.06 -21.40
C SER A 167 2.08 12.15 -22.32
N ASN A 168 2.73 11.28 -23.10
CA ASN A 168 2.05 10.30 -23.93
C ASN A 168 1.21 9.32 -23.09
N LEU A 169 1.74 8.79 -21.99
CA LEU A 169 0.94 7.91 -21.10
C LEU A 169 -0.31 8.63 -20.56
N ILE A 170 -0.16 9.86 -20.09
CA ILE A 170 -1.27 10.64 -19.51
C ILE A 170 -2.29 11.02 -20.58
N LEU A 171 -1.86 11.42 -21.77
CA LEU A 171 -2.76 11.93 -22.81
C LEU A 171 -3.44 10.81 -23.62
N THR A 172 -2.87 9.60 -23.65
CA THR A 172 -3.41 8.49 -24.45
C THR A 172 -4.34 7.60 -23.62
N ASN A 173 -5.50 7.24 -24.16
CA ASN A 173 -6.48 6.38 -23.48
C ASN A 173 -5.98 4.93 -23.21
N ARG A 174 -4.90 4.50 -23.87
CA ARG A 174 -4.36 3.14 -23.72
C ARG A 174 -3.95 2.82 -22.28
N PHE A 175 -3.28 3.75 -21.61
CA PHE A 175 -2.85 3.57 -20.22
C PHE A 175 -4.07 3.50 -19.29
N TRP A 176 -4.98 4.47 -19.38
CA TRP A 176 -6.18 4.56 -18.54
C TRP A 176 -7.10 3.36 -18.67
N LYS A 177 -7.28 2.84 -19.89
CA LYS A 177 -8.04 1.61 -20.12
C LYS A 177 -7.42 0.41 -19.39
N LYS A 178 -6.10 0.20 -19.52
CA LYS A 178 -5.39 -0.86 -18.80
C LYS A 178 -5.43 -0.66 -17.28
N ALA A 179 -5.28 0.58 -16.82
CA ALA A 179 -5.36 0.91 -15.40
C ALA A 179 -6.73 0.57 -14.82
N GLY A 180 -7.81 0.87 -15.56
CA GLY A 180 -9.17 0.48 -15.20
C GLY A 180 -9.37 -1.04 -15.17
N GLU A 181 -8.85 -1.77 -16.16
CA GLU A 181 -8.88 -3.24 -16.17
C GLU A 181 -8.18 -3.84 -14.94
N VAL A 182 -6.99 -3.32 -14.60
CA VAL A 182 -6.28 -3.70 -13.37
C VAL A 182 -7.11 -3.37 -12.14
N GLN A 183 -7.70 -2.17 -12.06
CA GLN A 183 -8.52 -1.77 -10.91
C GLN A 183 -9.70 -2.72 -10.69
N THR A 184 -10.40 -3.12 -11.75
CA THR A 184 -11.52 -4.07 -11.67
C THR A 184 -11.07 -5.45 -11.17
N ILE A 185 -9.86 -5.91 -11.52
CA ILE A 185 -9.28 -7.14 -10.95
C ILE A 185 -9.06 -7.01 -9.44
N MET A 186 -8.71 -5.80 -8.97
CA MET A 186 -8.42 -5.54 -7.55
C MET A 186 -9.63 -5.22 -6.70
N GLU A 187 -10.76 -4.80 -7.27
CA GLU A 187 -11.99 -4.42 -6.54
C GLU A 187 -12.43 -5.43 -5.47
N PRO A 188 -12.43 -6.77 -5.73
CA PRO A 188 -12.77 -7.75 -4.71
C PRO A 188 -11.84 -7.75 -3.50
N LEU A 189 -10.60 -7.30 -3.67
CA LEU A 189 -9.55 -7.25 -2.65
C LEU A 189 -9.46 -5.88 -1.95
N SER A 190 -9.95 -4.82 -2.58
CA SER A 190 -9.94 -3.44 -2.05
C SER A 190 -11.24 -3.01 -1.37
N SER A 191 -12.38 -3.66 -1.65
CA SER A 191 -13.73 -3.26 -1.16
C SER A 191 -14.01 -3.42 0.35
N LYS A 192 -13.01 -3.72 1.18
CA LYS A 192 -13.20 -4.02 2.62
C LYS A 192 -12.27 -3.27 3.57
N TYR A 193 -11.66 -2.18 3.13
CA TYR A 193 -10.95 -1.23 4.01
C TYR A 193 -11.60 0.14 3.98
#